data_AF-A0AB34LF79-F1
#
_entry.id   AF-A0AB34LF79-F1
#
_cell.length_a   1.000
_cell.length_b   1.000
_cell.length_c   1.000
_cell.angle_alpha   90.00
_cell.angle_beta   90.00
_cell.angle_gamma   90.00
#
_symmetry.space_group_name_H-M   'P 1'
#
loop_
_entity.id
_entity.type
_entity.pdbx_description
1 polymer ?
#
loop_
_entity_poly.entity_id
_entity_poly.type
_entity_poly.pdbx_seq_one_letter_code
_entity_poly.pdbx_strand_id
1 'polypeptide(L)'
;YRKEDRLLFPSGELVIDIDHLASPKEACTWRDTLFADERLRPDLAFISPSNTGVKLFVPYRLSVTATIEWAFDEARRSAWEYLEWRYGLKADTSNADLSRACFLCHDSSARLRNRGN
;
A
#
# COMPACT_ATOMS: atom_id res chain seq x y z
N TYR A 1 -16.84 3.33 8.42
CA TYR A 1 -15.71 4.07 7.82
C TYR A 1 -15.73 5.51 8.32
N ARG A 2 -14.57 6.16 8.53
CA ARG A 2 -14.52 7.56 9.00
C ARG A 2 -14.56 8.50 7.80
N LYS A 3 -15.34 9.58 7.91
CA LYS A 3 -15.38 10.64 6.90
C LYS A 3 -14.10 11.48 6.97
N GLU A 4 -13.69 12.01 5.82
CA GLU A 4 -12.48 12.82 5.65
C GLU A 4 -12.65 14.29 6.09
N ASP A 5 -13.86 14.65 6.55
CA ASP A 5 -14.29 16.01 6.92
C ASP A 5 -13.54 16.64 8.10
N ARG A 6 -12.69 15.86 8.79
CA ARG A 6 -11.81 16.32 9.88
C ARG A 6 -10.36 15.84 9.73
N LEU A 7 -9.93 15.50 8.51
CA LEU A 7 -8.54 15.18 8.24
C LEU A 7 -7.68 16.43 8.44
N LEU A 8 -6.78 16.39 9.43
CA LEU A 8 -5.87 17.52 9.71
C LEU A 8 -4.62 17.43 8.84
N PHE A 9 -4.00 16.25 8.79
CA PHE A 9 -2.80 15.97 8.01
C PHE A 9 -2.88 14.52 7.49
N PRO A 10 -2.56 14.28 6.21
CA PRO A 10 -2.44 12.93 5.69
C PRO A 10 -1.16 12.26 6.22
N SER A 11 -1.15 10.93 6.28
CA SER A 11 0.06 10.16 6.61
C SER A 11 1.17 10.32 5.56
N GLY A 12 0.80 10.66 4.32
CA GLY A 12 1.71 10.59 3.17
C GLY A 12 1.93 9.16 2.65
N GLU A 13 1.19 8.19 3.18
CA GLU A 13 1.28 6.78 2.82
C GLU A 13 0.00 6.31 2.13
N LEU A 14 0.16 5.69 0.96
CA LEU A 14 -0.87 4.94 0.25
C LEU A 14 -0.80 3.48 0.68
N VAL A 15 -1.91 2.92 1.11
CA VAL A 15 -1.99 1.47 1.38
C VAL A 15 -2.45 0.75 0.12
N ILE A 16 -1.65 -0.22 -0.31
CA ILE A 16 -2.01 -1.14 -1.37
C ILE A 16 -2.29 -2.49 -0.73
N ASP A 17 -3.46 -3.04 -1.02
CA ASP A 17 -3.91 -4.33 -0.52
C ASP A 17 -4.05 -5.31 -1.69
N ILE A 18 -3.39 -6.46 -1.59
CA ILE A 18 -3.49 -7.54 -2.56
C ILE A 18 -3.97 -8.75 -1.79
N ASP A 19 -5.17 -9.24 -2.13
CA ASP A 19 -5.79 -10.37 -1.46
C ASP A 19 -6.00 -11.54 -2.44
N HIS A 20 -6.44 -12.68 -1.89
CA HIS A 20 -6.78 -13.89 -2.66
C HIS A 20 -5.61 -14.50 -3.43
N LEU A 21 -4.39 -14.38 -2.91
CA LEU A 21 -3.25 -15.13 -3.41
C LEU A 21 -3.45 -16.63 -3.15
N ALA A 22 -2.91 -17.48 -4.02
CA ALA A 22 -3.18 -18.91 -4.03
C ALA A 22 -2.62 -19.64 -2.80
N SER A 23 -1.59 -19.08 -2.15
CA SER A 23 -1.00 -19.68 -0.95
C SER A 23 -0.22 -18.70 -0.08
N PRO A 24 0.04 -19.04 1.21
CA PRO A 24 0.92 -18.25 2.06
C PRO A 24 2.35 -18.11 1.54
N LYS A 25 2.87 -19.14 0.85
CA LYS A 25 4.19 -19.07 0.24
C LYS A 25 4.24 -18.04 -0.89
N GLU A 26 3.18 -17.99 -1.69
CA GLU A 26 3.03 -16.97 -2.74
C GLU A 26 2.94 -15.56 -2.12
N ALA A 27 2.15 -15.39 -1.05
CA ALA A 27 2.07 -14.12 -0.33
C ALA A 27 3.43 -13.65 0.20
N CYS A 28 4.23 -14.55 0.81
CA CYS A 28 5.60 -14.23 1.22
C CYS A 28 6.49 -13.81 0.03
N THR A 29 6.35 -14.49 -1.10
CA THR A 29 7.12 -14.18 -2.32
C THR A 29 6.75 -12.79 -2.84
N TRP A 30 5.46 -12.47 -2.91
CA TRP A 30 5.00 -11.16 -3.35
C TRP A 30 5.36 -10.05 -2.38
N ARG A 31 5.26 -10.27 -1.06
CA ARG A 31 5.73 -9.29 -0.06
C ARG A 31 7.19 -8.93 -0.30
N ASP A 32 8.07 -9.93 -0.41
CA ASP A 32 9.50 -9.67 -0.56
C ASP A 32 9.84 -9.07 -1.94
N THR A 33 9.15 -9.51 -3.00
CA THR A 33 9.30 -8.95 -4.37
C THR A 33 8.85 -7.50 -4.44
N LEU A 34 7.65 -7.19 -3.96
CA LEU A 34 7.08 -5.85 -4.03
C LEU A 34 7.77 -4.90 -3.05
N PHE A 35 8.30 -5.39 -1.92
CA PHE A 35 9.13 -4.58 -1.04
C PHE A 35 10.45 -4.17 -1.70
N ALA A 36 11.04 -5.04 -2.51
CA ALA A 36 12.26 -4.75 -3.27
C ALA A 36 12.03 -3.86 -4.50
N ASP A 37 10.78 -3.63 -4.90
CA ASP A 37 10.43 -2.82 -6.05
C ASP A 37 10.90 -1.36 -5.89
N GLU A 38 11.72 -0.88 -6.82
CA GLU A 38 12.31 0.46 -6.76
C GLU A 38 11.34 1.58 -7.15
N ARG A 39 10.26 1.25 -7.88
CA ARG A 39 9.27 2.22 -8.35
C ARG A 39 8.18 2.47 -7.32
N LEU A 40 7.64 1.40 -6.73
CA LEU A 40 6.70 1.43 -5.61
C LEU A 40 7.42 1.85 -4.34
N ARG A 41 8.63 1.30 -4.11
CA ARG A 41 9.48 1.59 -2.95
C ARG A 41 8.70 1.67 -1.62
N PRO A 42 8.00 0.59 -1.20
CA PRO A 42 7.23 0.62 0.03
C PRO A 42 8.12 0.86 1.26
N ASP A 43 7.58 1.57 2.25
CA ASP A 43 8.21 1.71 3.56
C ASP A 43 7.89 0.52 4.48
N LEU A 44 6.72 -0.09 4.30
CA LEU A 44 6.32 -1.29 5.02
C LEU A 44 5.62 -2.26 4.07
N ALA A 45 5.96 -3.55 4.19
CA ALA A 45 5.26 -4.64 3.52
C ALA A 45 5.07 -5.81 4.50
N PHE A 46 3.84 -6.34 4.61
CA PHE A 46 3.55 -7.46 5.50
C PHE A 46 2.43 -8.36 4.98
N ILE A 47 2.39 -9.59 5.51
CA ILE A 47 1.33 -10.56 5.23
C ILE A 47 0.08 -10.27 6.06
N SER A 48 -1.08 -10.20 5.40
CA SER A 48 -2.37 -9.95 6.05
C SER A 48 -2.77 -11.10 6.99
N PRO A 49 -3.68 -10.87 7.97
CA PRO A 49 -4.12 -11.91 8.91
C PRO A 49 -4.70 -13.18 8.30
N SER A 50 -5.14 -13.15 7.04
CA SER A 50 -5.62 -14.34 6.32
C SER A 50 -4.48 -15.25 5.84
N ASN A 51 -3.22 -14.83 5.96
CA ASN A 51 -2.02 -15.45 5.38
C ASN A 51 -1.98 -15.53 3.85
N THR A 52 -2.98 -15.00 3.13
CA THR A 52 -3.07 -15.06 1.66
C THR A 52 -3.20 -13.68 1.02
N GLY A 53 -2.87 -12.63 1.76
CA GLY A 53 -2.79 -11.28 1.24
C GLY A 53 -1.51 -10.57 1.65
N VAL A 54 -1.19 -9.51 0.92
CA VAL A 54 -0.03 -8.64 1.13
C VAL A 54 -0.52 -7.21 1.22
N LYS A 55 -0.09 -6.51 2.27
CA LYS A 55 -0.30 -5.07 2.43
C LYS A 55 1.02 -4.32 2.27
N LEU A 56 1.00 -3.28 1.46
CA LEU A 56 2.12 -2.38 1.23
C LEU A 56 1.76 -0.96 1.68
N PHE A 57 2.69 -0.27 2.30
CA PHE A 57 2.61 1.16 2.60
C PHE A 57 3.60 1.86 1.70
N VAL A 58 3.07 2.58 0.72
CA VAL A 58 3.81 3.21 -0.36
C VAL A 58 3.76 4.72 -0.17
N PRO A 59 4.91 5.40 -0.08
CA PRO A 59 4.91 6.84 0.08
C PRO A 59 4.44 7.51 -1.21
N TYR A 60 3.57 8.51 -1.09
CA TYR A 60 3.17 9.35 -2.22
C TYR A 60 3.55 10.81 -1.96
N ARG A 61 3.85 11.52 -3.05
CA ARG A 61 4.28 12.91 -2.97
C ARG A 61 3.07 13.83 -2.92
N LEU A 62 3.02 14.66 -1.89
CA LEU A 62 2.15 15.82 -1.84
C LEU A 62 2.82 16.94 -2.65
N SER A 63 2.18 17.34 -3.75
CA SER A 63 2.59 18.56 -4.46
C SER A 63 2.10 19.78 -3.70
N VAL A 64 2.89 20.86 -3.67
CA VAL A 64 2.48 22.15 -3.08
C VAL A 64 1.28 22.76 -3.81
N THR A 65 1.07 22.37 -5.08
CA THR A 65 0.02 22.93 -5.95
C THR A 65 -1.19 22.03 -6.11
N ALA A 66 -1.14 20.78 -5.64
CA ALA A 66 -2.25 19.83 -5.77
C ALA A 66 -3.03 19.74 -4.45
N THR A 67 -4.34 19.48 -4.53
CA THR A 67 -5.10 19.10 -3.34
C THR A 67 -4.65 17.71 -2.87
N ILE A 68 -4.87 17.42 -1.58
CA ILE A 68 -4.49 16.13 -1.00
C ILE A 68 -5.24 14.99 -1.70
N GLU A 69 -6.53 15.20 -1.97
CA GLU A 69 -7.40 14.23 -2.62
C GLU A 69 -6.89 13.90 -4.02
N TRP A 70 -6.57 14.94 -4.82
CA TRP A 70 -6.05 14.74 -6.17
C TRP A 70 -4.70 14.02 -6.15
N ALA A 71 -3.79 14.42 -5.27
CA ALA A 71 -2.48 13.78 -5.16
C ALA A 71 -2.58 12.31 -4.73
N PHE A 72 -3.49 12.00 -3.82
CA PHE A 72 -3.74 10.63 -3.37
C PHE A 72 -4.38 9.79 -4.48
N ASP A 73 -5.41 10.30 -5.15
CA ASP A 73 -6.07 9.58 -6.25
C ASP A 73 -5.11 9.30 -7.40
N GLU A 74 -4.26 10.26 -7.75
CA GLU A 74 -3.27 10.09 -8.81
C GLU A 74 -2.21 9.05 -8.43
N ALA A 75 -1.74 9.07 -7.18
CA ALA A 75 -0.81 8.08 -6.67
C ALA A 75 -1.42 6.67 -6.65
N ARG A 76 -2.66 6.56 -6.17
CA ARG A 76 -3.43 5.31 -6.14
C ARG A 76 -3.60 4.73 -7.54
N ARG A 77 -4.10 5.53 -8.48
CA ARG A 77 -4.31 5.13 -9.87
C ARG A 77 -3.01 4.68 -10.51
N SER A 78 -1.95 5.48 -10.40
CA SER A 78 -0.63 5.15 -10.95
C SER A 78 -0.05 3.87 -10.36
N ALA A 79 -0.21 3.65 -9.05
CA ALA A 79 0.29 2.44 -8.39
C ALA A 79 -0.47 1.18 -8.85
N TRP A 80 -1.79 1.27 -9.00
CA TRP A 80 -2.62 0.15 -9.48
C TRP A 80 -2.33 -0.18 -10.95
N GLU A 81 -2.27 0.82 -11.82
CA GLU A 81 -1.90 0.65 -13.23
C GLU A 81 -0.50 0.01 -13.35
N TYR A 82 0.46 0.46 -12.53
CA TYR A 82 1.80 -0.10 -12.50
C TYR A 82 1.82 -1.56 -12.04
N LEU A 83 1.09 -1.91 -10.97
CA LEU A 83 1.00 -3.28 -10.46
C LEU A 83 0.42 -4.24 -11.51
N GLU A 84 -0.66 -3.84 -12.18
CA GLU A 84 -1.29 -4.66 -13.20
C GLU A 84 -0.37 -4.81 -14.42
N TRP A 85 0.24 -3.71 -14.89
CA TRP A 85 1.14 -3.73 -16.05
C TRP A 85 2.43 -4.54 -15.78
N ARG A 86 3.06 -4.36 -14.62
CA ARG A 86 4.39 -4.93 -14.32
C ARG A 86 4.32 -6.35 -13.78
N TYR A 87 3.29 -6.67 -13.01
CA TYR A 87 3.17 -7.93 -12.25
C TYR A 87 1.91 -8.72 -12.56
N GLY A 88 0.93 -8.14 -13.28
CA GLY A 88 -0.37 -8.76 -13.48
C GLY A 88 -1.23 -8.81 -12.21
N LEU A 89 -0.84 -8.07 -11.16
CA LEU A 89 -1.53 -8.06 -9.88
C LEU A 89 -2.57 -6.94 -9.82
N LYS A 90 -3.72 -7.24 -9.22
CA LYS A 90 -4.79 -6.27 -8.98
C LYS A 90 -4.88 -5.96 -7.50
N ALA A 91 -4.78 -4.69 -7.18
CA ALA A 91 -5.06 -4.22 -5.83
C ALA A 91 -6.58 -4.30 -5.55
N ASP A 92 -6.95 -4.52 -4.30
CA ASP A 92 -8.34 -4.46 -3.88
C ASP A 92 -8.86 -3.02 -3.94
N THR A 93 -9.82 -2.80 -4.86
CA THR A 93 -10.42 -1.49 -5.10
C THR A 93 -11.30 -1.02 -3.94
N SER A 94 -11.65 -1.90 -3.00
CA SER A 94 -12.33 -1.53 -1.78
C SER A 94 -11.48 -0.63 -0.90
N ASN A 95 -10.14 -0.64 -1.06
CA ASN A 95 -9.18 0.17 -0.29
C ASN A 95 -8.85 1.53 -0.96
N ALA A 96 -9.82 2.14 -1.64
CA ALA A 96 -9.60 3.38 -2.39
C ALA A 96 -9.64 4.67 -1.58
N ASP A 97 -10.11 4.65 -0.34
CA ASP A 97 -10.35 5.87 0.46
C ASP A 97 -9.08 6.38 1.15
N LEU A 98 -8.95 7.71 1.27
CA LEU A 98 -7.81 8.36 1.93
C LEU A 98 -7.77 8.09 3.44
N SER A 99 -8.93 8.05 4.10
CA SER A 99 -9.04 7.81 5.55
C SER A 99 -9.51 6.39 5.87
N ARG A 100 -8.58 5.43 6.01
CA ARG A 100 -8.89 4.02 6.34
C ARG A 100 -8.28 3.55 7.65
N ALA A 101 -9.00 2.67 8.35
CA ALA A 101 -8.43 1.87 9.42
C ALA A 101 -7.61 0.71 8.81
N CYS A 102 -6.33 0.62 9.15
CA CYS A 102 -5.50 -0.52 8.77
C CYS A 102 -5.33 -1.47 9.96
N PHE A 103 -5.38 -2.78 9.71
CA PHE A 103 -5.03 -3.76 10.74
C PHE A 103 -3.56 -3.63 11.11
N LEU A 104 -3.27 -3.76 12.41
CA LEU A 104 -1.90 -3.77 12.89
C LEU A 104 -1.16 -4.99 12.32
N CYS A 105 0.08 -4.76 11.88
CA CYS A 105 0.95 -5.83 11.41
C CYS A 105 1.20 -6.85 12.53
N HIS A 106 0.89 -8.13 12.26
CA HIS A 106 1.20 -9.27 13.13
C HIS A 106 2.25 -10.19 12.50
N ASP A 107 2.68 -9.89 11.27
CA ASP A 107 3.72 -10.63 10.55
C ASP A 107 5.09 -10.36 11.19
N SER A 108 5.65 -11.38 11.84
CA SER A 108 6.98 -11.32 12.46
C SER A 108 8.12 -11.13 11.44
N SER A 109 7.84 -11.37 10.17
CA SER A 109 8.77 -11.24 9.04
C SER A 109 8.46 -10.02 8.15
N ALA A 110 7.65 -9.08 8.65
CA ALA A 110 7.36 -7.84 7.97
C ALA A 110 8.64 -7.12 7.54
N ARG A 111 8.59 -6.50 6.37
CA ARG A 111 9.69 -5.73 5.81
C ARG A 111 9.46 -4.26 6.11
N LEU A 112 10.35 -3.68 6.89
CA LEU A 112 10.35 -2.26 7.20
C LEU A 112 11.58 -1.62 6.58
N ARG A 113 11.37 -0.56 5.80
CA ARG A 113 12.45 0.22 5.23
C ARG A 113 12.94 1.20 6.28
N ASN A 114 14.21 1.07 6.67
CA ASN A 114 14.82 2.03 7.57
C ASN A 114 15.05 3.33 6.79
N ARG A 115 14.19 4.33 7.02
CA ARG A 115 14.52 5.72 6.68
C ARG A 115 15.55 6.16 7.72
N GLY A 116 16.82 5.97 7.42
CA GLY A 116 17.90 6.45 8.29
C GLY A 116 17.70 7.93 8.63
N ASN A 117 18.02 8.30 9.88
CA ASN A 117 18.10 9.69 10.34
C ASN A 117 18.90 10.57 9.38
#